data_AF-A0A8T6RMH7-F1
#
_entry.id   AF-A0A8T6RMH7-F1
#
_cell.length_a   1.000
_cell.length_b   1.000
_cell.length_c   1.000
_cell.angle_alpha   90.00
_cell.angle_beta   90.00
_cell.angle_gamma   90.00
#
_symmetry.space_group_name_H-M   'P 1'
#
loop_
_entity.id
_entity.type
_entity.pdbx_description
1 polymer ?
#
loop_
_entity_poly.entity_id
_entity_poly.type
_entity_poly.pdbx_seq_one_letter_code
_entity_poly.pdbx_strand_id
1 'polypeptide(L)'
;MNELVIFSLVNLTIIRLVGFGISLHYYFETKRKAHIYFMIGWLVFSLAPIPPIFSGLTNEVYLSQMFLLLNGILVSVGFLYITSGYFSYFIKIPKIIFLILTPIFISLPIILYFGLGIKIALNCSIFTYNAFLMGAFIIPVLKWENFKETVSKSIGLYFINLGILLIFIPISLFNILQGYSYGLYESNDVFLISINYTFGIISMILMIIYFLHLELTISNREKGNLKDKYSHNLGNILQTVYLSIGLLKQKKEIDLKERIDLVELIEKKINQAEKFLNEIRII
;
A
#
# COMPACT_ATOMS: atom_id res chain seq x y z
N MET A 1 19.53 25.53 -9.66
CA MET A 1 18.17 25.04 -9.39
C MET A 1 17.46 26.04 -8.48
N ASN A 2 16.17 26.30 -8.70
CA ASN A 2 15.39 27.25 -7.91
C ASN A 2 15.28 26.78 -6.44
N GLU A 3 15.43 27.68 -5.46
CA GLU A 3 15.34 27.37 -4.02
C GLU A 3 14.00 26.74 -3.63
N LEU A 4 12.91 27.18 -4.27
CA LEU A 4 11.57 26.66 -4.02
C LEU A 4 11.43 25.19 -4.46
N VAL A 5 12.16 24.78 -5.50
CA VAL A 5 12.25 23.38 -5.92
C VAL A 5 12.94 22.54 -4.85
N ILE A 6 14.09 23.01 -4.35
CA ILE A 6 14.84 22.31 -3.28
C ILE A 6 13.96 22.15 -2.04
N PHE A 7 13.35 23.24 -1.57
CA PHE A 7 12.46 23.22 -0.42
C PHE A 7 11.30 22.23 -0.61
N SER A 8 10.69 22.21 -1.80
CA SER A 8 9.60 21.30 -2.12
C SER A 8 10.03 19.83 -2.16
N LEU A 9 11.23 19.54 -2.67
CA LEU A 9 11.80 18.19 -2.71
C LEU A 9 12.10 17.66 -1.29
N VAL A 10 12.60 18.52 -0.40
CA VAL A 10 12.81 18.19 1.01
C VAL A 10 11.47 17.88 1.69
N ASN A 11 10.45 18.73 1.50
CA ASN A 11 9.12 18.49 2.05
C ASN A 11 8.51 17.16 1.56
N LEU A 12 8.60 16.89 0.26
CA LEU A 12 8.14 15.62 -0.31
C LEU A 12 8.87 14.43 0.29
N THR A 13 10.17 14.54 0.55
CA THR A 13 10.96 13.48 1.20
C THR A 13 10.43 13.19 2.60
N ILE A 14 10.23 14.23 3.42
CA ILE A 14 9.71 14.09 4.78
C ILE A 14 8.32 13.43 4.78
N ILE A 15 7.42 13.88 3.91
CA ILE A 15 6.07 13.31 3.79
C ILE A 15 6.14 11.82 3.39
N ARG A 16 7.00 11.45 2.43
CA ARG A 16 7.16 10.04 2.02
C ARG A 16 7.73 9.16 3.13
N LEU A 17 8.61 9.71 3.98
CA LEU A 17 9.11 9.02 5.17
C LEU A 17 8.00 8.74 6.20
N VAL A 18 6.99 9.60 6.30
CA VAL A 18 5.79 9.31 7.12
C VAL A 18 5.06 8.08 6.56
N GLY A 19 4.88 7.99 5.24
CA GLY A 19 4.30 6.81 4.58
C GLY A 19 5.10 5.53 4.84
N PHE A 20 6.44 5.63 4.82
CA PHE A 20 7.33 4.53 5.20
C PHE A 20 7.13 4.09 6.65
N GLY A 21 7.13 5.04 7.60
CA GLY A 21 6.94 4.76 9.02
C GLY A 21 5.61 4.09 9.34
N ILE A 22 4.52 4.54 8.71
CA ILE A 22 3.19 3.92 8.83
C ILE A 22 3.23 2.47 8.32
N SER A 23 3.84 2.25 7.16
CA SER A 23 3.92 0.91 6.55
C SER A 23 4.77 -0.05 7.40
N LEU A 24 5.85 0.45 7.99
CA LEU A 24 6.70 -0.31 8.90
C LEU A 24 5.94 -0.73 10.16
N HIS A 25 5.19 0.19 10.77
CA HIS A 25 4.36 -0.10 11.94
C HIS A 25 3.34 -1.20 11.65
N TYR A 26 2.55 -1.07 10.57
CA TYR A 26 1.56 -2.08 10.20
C TYR A 26 2.17 -3.42 9.77
N TYR A 27 3.37 -3.43 9.19
CA TYR A 27 4.10 -4.68 8.94
C TYR A 27 4.39 -5.42 10.24
N PHE A 28 4.83 -4.72 11.29
CA PHE A 28 5.12 -5.35 12.57
C PHE A 28 3.86 -5.85 13.28
N GLU A 29 2.73 -5.13 13.18
CA GLU A 29 1.46 -5.54 13.79
C GLU A 29 0.78 -6.69 13.05
N THR A 30 0.69 -6.62 11.72
CA THR A 30 -0.16 -7.56 10.95
C THR A 30 0.62 -8.67 10.25
N LYS A 31 1.94 -8.52 10.09
CA LYS A 31 2.82 -9.43 9.34
C LYS A 31 2.37 -9.72 7.91
N ARG A 32 1.53 -8.87 7.31
CA ARG A 32 1.04 -9.06 5.94
C ARG A 32 2.11 -8.74 4.92
N LYS A 33 2.16 -9.56 3.86
CA LYS A 33 3.06 -9.37 2.72
C LYS A 33 2.84 -8.05 1.97
N ALA A 34 1.62 -7.50 1.99
CA ALA A 34 1.29 -6.20 1.42
C ALA A 34 2.23 -5.09 1.92
N HIS A 35 2.50 -5.09 3.23
CA HIS A 35 3.32 -4.06 3.89
C HIS A 35 4.80 -4.15 3.55
N ILE A 36 5.29 -5.31 3.12
CA ILE A 36 6.65 -5.43 2.58
C ILE A 36 6.77 -4.60 1.30
N TYR A 37 5.78 -4.67 0.40
CA TYR A 37 5.77 -3.87 -0.82
C TYR A 37 5.66 -2.38 -0.51
N PHE A 38 4.78 -1.99 0.42
CA PHE A 38 4.69 -0.58 0.84
C PHE A 38 6.00 -0.08 1.46
N MET A 39 6.63 -0.83 2.37
CA MET A 39 7.91 -0.44 2.96
C MET A 39 8.99 -0.21 1.91
N ILE A 40 9.18 -1.16 0.98
CA ILE A 40 10.18 -1.02 -0.10
C ILE A 40 9.81 0.18 -0.99
N GLY A 41 8.55 0.29 -1.39
CA GLY A 41 8.10 1.35 -2.28
C GLY A 41 8.25 2.74 -1.67
N TRP A 42 7.82 2.95 -0.43
CA TRP A 42 7.97 4.22 0.27
C TRP A 42 9.44 4.58 0.53
N LEU A 43 10.28 3.60 0.87
CA LEU A 43 11.71 3.83 1.06
C LEU A 43 12.36 4.30 -0.25
N VAL A 44 12.19 3.53 -1.33
CA VAL A 44 12.74 3.87 -2.66
C VAL A 44 12.21 5.22 -3.15
N PHE A 45 10.91 5.48 -2.95
CA PHE A 45 10.30 6.73 -3.38
C PHE A 45 10.75 7.93 -2.55
N SER A 46 11.07 7.74 -1.26
CA SER A 46 11.64 8.77 -0.39
C SER A 46 13.05 9.16 -0.82
N LEU A 47 13.81 8.25 -1.45
CA LEU A 47 15.14 8.55 -1.96
C LEU A 47 15.12 9.32 -3.29
N ALA A 48 14.02 9.26 -4.05
CA ALA A 48 13.92 9.87 -5.38
C ALA A 48 14.20 11.39 -5.44
N PRO A 49 13.83 12.22 -4.44
CA PRO A 49 14.15 13.65 -4.44
C PRO A 49 15.62 13.97 -4.17
N ILE A 50 16.44 13.01 -3.73
CA ILE A 50 17.85 13.24 -3.39
C ILE A 50 18.71 13.47 -4.66
N PRO A 51 18.66 12.60 -5.70
CA PRO A 51 19.38 12.84 -6.94
C PRO A 51 19.19 14.24 -7.58
N PRO A 52 17.97 14.79 -7.77
CA PRO A 52 17.81 16.10 -8.39
C PRO A 52 18.40 17.24 -7.55
N ILE A 53 18.47 17.09 -6.22
CA ILE A 53 19.21 18.03 -5.36
C ILE A 53 20.69 18.02 -5.73
N PHE A 54 21.30 16.85 -5.86
CA PHE A 54 22.71 16.73 -6.30
C PHE A 54 22.93 17.19 -7.74
N SER A 55 21.98 16.97 -8.65
CA SER A 55 22.00 17.54 -10.01
C SER A 55 22.14 19.06 -9.99
N GLY A 56 21.46 19.75 -9.06
CA GLY A 56 21.55 21.20 -8.90
C GLY A 56 22.87 21.70 -8.30
N LEU A 57 23.72 20.81 -7.77
CA LEU A 57 25.01 21.14 -7.14
C LEU A 57 26.22 20.85 -8.05
N THR A 58 26.02 20.17 -9.17
CA THR A 58 27.09 19.83 -10.12
C THR A 58 27.02 20.71 -11.37
N ASN A 59 28.18 21.15 -11.84
CA ASN A 59 28.32 21.83 -13.13
C ASN A 59 28.53 20.85 -14.30
N GLU A 60 28.83 19.58 -14.00
CA GLU A 60 29.02 18.54 -15.01
C GLU A 60 27.69 18.09 -15.60
N VAL A 61 27.49 18.34 -16.90
CA VAL A 61 26.24 18.06 -17.62
C VAL A 61 25.89 16.58 -17.58
N TYR A 62 26.87 15.70 -17.81
CA TYR A 62 26.65 14.25 -17.79
C TYR A 62 26.20 13.77 -16.41
N LEU A 63 26.88 14.21 -15.36
CA LEU A 63 26.55 13.83 -13.98
C LEU A 63 25.17 14.35 -13.58
N SER A 64 24.84 15.59 -13.96
CA SER A 64 23.51 16.18 -13.74
C SER A 64 22.41 15.35 -14.39
N GLN A 65 22.57 14.96 -15.66
CA GLN A 65 21.60 14.13 -16.37
C GLN A 65 21.46 12.74 -15.74
N MET A 66 22.56 12.11 -15.29
CA MET A 66 22.51 10.83 -14.60
C MET A 66 21.71 10.90 -13.30
N PHE A 67 21.85 11.98 -12.53
CA PHE A 67 21.06 12.20 -11.33
C PHE A 67 19.57 12.37 -11.64
N LEU A 68 19.23 13.13 -12.69
CA LEU A 68 17.84 13.27 -13.12
C LEU A 68 17.25 11.93 -13.60
N LEU A 69 18.03 11.13 -14.33
CA LEU A 69 17.64 9.78 -14.74
C LEU A 69 17.37 8.87 -13.53
N LEU A 70 18.27 8.89 -12.55
CA LEU A 70 18.14 8.10 -11.32
C LEU A 70 16.85 8.44 -10.56
N ASN A 71 16.49 9.71 -10.49
CA ASN A 71 15.21 10.14 -9.93
C ASN A 71 14.01 9.52 -10.66
N GLY A 72 13.98 9.60 -12.00
CA GLY A 72 12.91 8.99 -12.79
C GLY A 72 12.75 7.49 -12.51
N ILE A 73 13.87 6.77 -12.41
CA ILE A 73 13.88 5.35 -12.06
C ILE A 73 13.35 5.12 -10.64
N LEU A 74 13.86 5.85 -9.65
CA LEU A 74 13.45 5.71 -8.24
C LEU A 74 11.96 6.02 -8.05
N VAL A 75 11.43 7.06 -8.71
CA VAL A 75 9.99 7.36 -8.69
C VAL A 75 9.19 6.19 -9.25
N SER A 76 9.57 5.70 -10.43
CA SER A 76 8.80 4.67 -11.13
C SER A 76 8.81 3.33 -10.38
N VAL A 77 9.99 2.92 -9.87
CA VAL A 77 10.14 1.71 -9.06
C VAL A 77 9.45 1.84 -7.71
N GLY A 78 9.64 2.96 -7.02
CA GLY A 78 8.99 3.20 -5.72
C GLY A 78 7.46 3.14 -5.84
N PHE A 79 6.90 3.75 -6.88
CA PHE A 79 5.47 3.77 -7.11
C PHE A 79 4.91 2.44 -7.60
N LEU A 80 5.67 1.67 -8.40
CA LEU A 80 5.35 0.28 -8.72
C LEU A 80 5.11 -0.51 -7.43
N TYR A 81 6.02 -0.45 -6.46
CA TYR A 81 5.88 -1.19 -5.20
C TYR A 81 4.72 -0.69 -4.34
N ILE A 82 4.49 0.61 -4.26
CA ILE A 82 3.34 1.18 -3.52
C ILE A 82 2.01 0.70 -4.12
N THR A 83 1.83 0.83 -5.44
CA THR A 83 0.60 0.40 -6.10
C THR A 83 0.40 -1.11 -6.04
N SER A 84 1.48 -1.87 -6.06
CA SER A 84 1.46 -3.32 -5.87
C SER A 84 0.98 -3.73 -4.47
N GLY A 85 1.47 -3.05 -3.42
CA GLY A 85 0.97 -3.22 -2.06
C GLY A 85 -0.52 -2.94 -1.99
N TYR A 86 -0.96 -1.85 -2.62
CA TYR A 86 -2.37 -1.46 -2.64
C TYR A 86 -3.26 -2.46 -3.41
N PHE A 87 -2.85 -2.91 -4.59
CA PHE A 87 -3.60 -3.91 -5.34
C PHE A 87 -3.71 -5.26 -4.62
N SER A 88 -2.75 -5.60 -3.77
CA SER A 88 -2.78 -6.85 -3.02
C SER A 88 -3.98 -6.97 -2.05
N TYR A 89 -4.64 -5.86 -1.72
CA TYR A 89 -5.90 -5.87 -0.98
C TYR A 89 -7.11 -6.33 -1.82
N PHE A 90 -7.05 -6.17 -3.15
CA PHE A 90 -8.19 -6.42 -4.03
C PHE A 90 -7.98 -7.65 -4.93
N ILE A 91 -6.74 -7.92 -5.32
CA ILE A 91 -6.38 -8.94 -6.31
C ILE A 91 -5.09 -9.67 -5.87
N LYS A 92 -5.04 -10.99 -6.05
CA LYS A 92 -3.80 -11.75 -5.90
C LYS A 92 -2.86 -11.45 -7.07
N ILE A 93 -1.77 -10.73 -6.81
CA ILE A 93 -0.75 -10.47 -7.83
C ILE A 93 0.33 -11.57 -7.77
N PRO A 94 0.58 -12.29 -8.88
CA PRO A 94 1.67 -13.24 -8.98
C PRO A 94 3.04 -12.56 -8.78
N LYS A 95 3.90 -13.14 -7.95
CA LYS A 95 5.25 -12.61 -7.68
C LYS A 95 6.10 -12.43 -8.94
N ILE A 96 5.89 -13.29 -9.94
CA ILE A 96 6.61 -13.26 -11.22
C ILE A 96 6.40 -11.93 -11.96
N ILE A 97 5.22 -11.30 -11.82
CA ILE A 97 4.94 -10.01 -12.45
C ILE A 97 5.89 -8.93 -11.89
N PHE A 98 6.12 -8.91 -10.58
CA PHE A 98 7.07 -7.95 -9.97
C PHE A 98 8.51 -8.22 -10.38
N LEU A 99 8.89 -9.50 -10.41
CA LEU A 99 10.24 -9.90 -10.78
C LEU A 99 10.58 -9.50 -12.23
N ILE A 100 9.57 -9.43 -13.11
CA ILE A 100 9.72 -8.98 -14.50
C ILE A 100 9.58 -7.46 -14.62
N LEU A 101 8.59 -6.84 -13.97
CA LEU A 101 8.35 -5.40 -14.10
C LEU A 101 9.48 -4.58 -13.48
N THR A 102 9.99 -4.92 -12.29
CA THR A 102 11.06 -4.14 -11.64
C THR A 102 12.29 -3.95 -12.54
N PRO A 103 12.90 -5.00 -13.13
CA PRO A 103 14.05 -4.80 -14.03
C PRO A 103 13.67 -4.04 -15.29
N ILE A 104 12.48 -4.23 -15.87
CA ILE A 104 12.01 -3.44 -17.03
C ILE A 104 11.98 -1.94 -16.68
N PHE A 105 11.47 -1.61 -15.50
CA PHE A 105 11.34 -0.23 -15.03
C PHE A 105 12.68 0.45 -14.74
N ILE A 106 13.73 -0.32 -14.51
CA ILE A 106 15.10 0.17 -14.38
C ILE A 106 15.77 0.26 -15.74
N SER A 107 15.70 -0.82 -16.55
CA SER A 107 16.43 -0.92 -17.81
C SER A 107 15.84 -0.06 -18.91
N LEU A 108 14.51 0.09 -18.99
CA LEU A 108 13.86 0.83 -20.07
C LEU A 108 14.26 2.32 -20.08
N PRO A 109 14.20 3.08 -18.95
CA PRO A 109 14.70 4.45 -18.94
C PRO A 109 16.18 4.55 -19.28
N ILE A 110 17.01 3.59 -18.87
CA ILE A 110 18.45 3.56 -19.18
C ILE A 110 18.68 3.37 -20.68
N ILE A 111 17.99 2.41 -21.31
CA ILE A 111 18.08 2.15 -22.75
C ILE A 111 17.62 3.39 -23.53
N LEU A 112 16.51 4.01 -23.12
CA LEU A 112 15.99 5.23 -23.75
C LEU A 112 16.95 6.41 -23.56
N TYR A 113 17.64 6.51 -22.42
CA TYR A 113 18.63 7.55 -22.19
C TYR A 113 19.79 7.46 -23.18
N PHE A 114 20.36 6.26 -23.37
CA PHE A 114 21.48 6.07 -24.30
C PHE A 114 21.07 6.11 -25.77
N GLY A 115 19.85 5.69 -26.12
CA GLY A 115 19.38 5.65 -27.50
C GLY A 115 18.72 6.94 -28.00
N LEU A 116 17.95 7.61 -27.15
CA LEU A 116 17.05 8.71 -27.52
C LEU A 116 17.24 9.98 -26.68
N GLY A 117 18.09 9.94 -25.65
CA GLY A 117 18.43 11.08 -24.80
C GLY A 117 17.55 11.25 -23.56
N ILE A 118 17.99 12.14 -22.67
CA ILE A 118 17.43 12.32 -21.32
C ILE A 118 15.96 12.71 -21.29
N LYS A 119 15.51 13.59 -22.21
CA LYS A 119 14.12 14.06 -22.22
C LYS A 119 13.14 12.89 -22.43
N ILE A 120 13.45 11.98 -23.35
CA ILE A 120 12.60 10.82 -23.66
C ILE A 120 12.64 9.81 -22.50
N ALA A 121 13.81 9.57 -21.91
CA ALA A 121 13.94 8.71 -20.74
C ALA A 121 13.10 9.20 -19.55
N LEU A 122 13.18 10.51 -19.22
CA LEU A 122 12.41 11.10 -18.14
C LEU A 122 10.91 11.06 -18.43
N ASN A 123 10.48 11.41 -19.64
CA ASN A 123 9.07 11.36 -20.02
C ASN A 123 8.50 9.94 -19.94
N CYS A 124 9.29 8.91 -20.28
CA CYS A 124 8.91 7.51 -20.09
C CYS A 124 8.65 7.20 -18.62
N SER A 125 9.56 7.55 -17.71
CA SER A 125 9.36 7.37 -16.27
C SER A 125 8.09 8.06 -15.78
N ILE A 126 7.83 9.30 -16.20
CA ILE A 126 6.62 10.04 -15.81
C ILE A 126 5.35 9.37 -16.33
N PHE A 127 5.36 8.94 -17.59
CA PHE A 127 4.22 8.27 -18.20
C PHE A 127 3.90 6.98 -17.42
N THR A 128 4.92 6.19 -17.07
CA THR A 128 4.72 4.97 -16.27
C THR A 128 4.21 5.26 -14.86
N TYR A 129 4.72 6.31 -14.20
CA TYR A 129 4.21 6.78 -12.91
C TYR A 129 2.72 7.14 -12.99
N ASN A 130 2.34 7.96 -13.98
CA ASN A 130 0.93 8.35 -14.17
C ASN A 130 0.04 7.16 -14.54
N ALA A 131 0.53 6.22 -15.35
CA ALA A 131 -0.20 5.01 -15.71
C ALA A 131 -0.51 4.15 -14.47
N PHE A 132 0.46 3.96 -13.58
CA PHE A 132 0.23 3.26 -12.31
C PHE A 132 -0.70 4.03 -11.39
N LEU A 133 -0.57 5.36 -11.35
CA LEU A 133 -1.43 6.22 -10.56
C LEU A 133 -2.88 6.07 -11.01
N MET A 134 -3.16 6.14 -12.31
CA MET A 134 -4.50 5.86 -12.85
C MET A 134 -4.95 4.42 -12.56
N GLY A 135 -4.07 3.44 -12.74
CA GLY A 135 -4.35 2.03 -12.46
C GLY A 135 -4.79 1.80 -11.01
N ALA A 136 -4.17 2.51 -10.05
CA ALA A 136 -4.52 2.45 -8.63
C ALA A 136 -5.97 2.86 -8.35
N PHE A 137 -6.61 3.66 -9.20
CA PHE A 137 -8.01 4.03 -9.04
C PHE A 137 -8.94 3.20 -9.95
N ILE A 138 -8.51 2.88 -11.16
CA ILE A 138 -9.37 2.14 -12.09
C ILE A 138 -9.55 0.68 -11.64
N ILE A 139 -8.44 -0.02 -11.32
CA ILE A 139 -8.45 -1.47 -11.08
C ILE A 139 -9.34 -1.87 -9.89
N PRO A 140 -9.28 -1.20 -8.72
CA PRO A 140 -10.18 -1.55 -7.62
C PRO A 140 -11.65 -1.37 -7.98
N VAL A 141 -12.00 -0.29 -8.69
CA VAL A 141 -13.39 0.00 -9.09
C VAL A 141 -13.94 -1.06 -10.06
N LEU A 142 -13.08 -1.62 -10.93
CA LEU A 142 -13.45 -2.77 -11.77
C LEU A 142 -13.85 -4.02 -10.97
N LYS A 143 -13.44 -4.11 -9.69
CA LYS A 143 -13.84 -5.15 -8.74
C LYS A 143 -14.77 -4.56 -7.67
N TRP A 144 -15.86 -3.93 -8.12
CA TRP A 144 -16.76 -3.13 -7.30
C TRP A 144 -17.23 -3.80 -6.00
N GLU A 145 -17.58 -5.09 -6.03
CA GLU A 145 -18.02 -5.83 -4.84
C GLU A 145 -16.92 -5.88 -3.78
N ASN A 146 -15.74 -6.42 -4.13
CA ASN A 146 -14.57 -6.45 -3.24
C ASN A 146 -14.14 -5.04 -2.81
N PHE A 147 -14.21 -4.07 -3.72
CA PHE A 147 -13.83 -2.69 -3.44
C PHE A 147 -14.74 -2.05 -2.40
N LYS A 148 -16.06 -2.11 -2.59
CA LYS A 148 -17.03 -1.55 -1.64
C LYS A 148 -16.91 -2.21 -0.27
N GLU A 149 -16.65 -3.52 -0.24
CA GLU A 149 -16.47 -4.31 0.97
C GLU A 149 -15.17 -3.96 1.72
N THR A 150 -14.08 -3.72 0.99
CA THR A 150 -12.74 -3.44 1.54
C THR A 150 -12.61 -1.98 1.96
N VAL A 151 -13.08 -1.06 1.11
CA VAL A 151 -12.93 0.39 1.29
C VAL A 151 -14.01 0.94 2.20
N SER A 152 -15.26 0.48 2.08
CA SER A 152 -16.44 0.81 2.92
C SER A 152 -16.42 2.21 3.56
N LYS A 153 -15.85 2.36 4.76
CA LYS A 153 -15.77 3.63 5.52
C LYS A 153 -14.84 4.69 4.92
N SER A 154 -13.86 4.28 4.13
CA SER A 154 -12.85 5.15 3.50
C SER A 154 -13.20 5.57 2.06
N ILE A 155 -14.42 5.27 1.59
CA ILE A 155 -14.82 5.52 0.20
C ILE A 155 -14.85 7.01 -0.17
N GLY A 156 -15.21 7.88 0.78
CA GLY A 156 -15.15 9.33 0.57
C GLY A 156 -13.72 9.81 0.33
N LEU A 157 -12.75 9.34 1.13
CA LEU A 157 -11.33 9.66 0.97
C LEU A 157 -10.77 9.15 -0.36
N TYR A 158 -11.24 8.00 -0.82
CA TYR A 158 -10.89 7.46 -2.14
C TYR A 158 -11.32 8.44 -3.26
N PHE A 159 -12.57 8.91 -3.24
CA PHE A 159 -13.06 9.85 -4.26
C PHE A 159 -12.43 11.25 -4.16
N ILE A 160 -12.11 11.71 -2.95
CA ILE A 160 -11.34 12.97 -2.76
C ILE A 160 -9.95 12.85 -3.40
N ASN A 161 -9.25 11.73 -3.16
CA ASN A 161 -7.95 11.47 -3.80
C ASN A 161 -8.08 11.42 -5.33
N LEU A 162 -9.10 10.73 -5.84
CA LEU A 162 -9.37 10.66 -7.28
C LEU A 162 -9.59 12.06 -7.88
N GLY A 163 -10.39 12.91 -7.22
CA GLY A 163 -10.67 14.27 -7.69
C GLY A 163 -9.41 15.13 -7.81
N ILE A 164 -8.51 15.05 -6.83
CA ILE A 164 -7.23 15.79 -6.86
C ILE A 164 -6.29 15.24 -7.93
N LEU A 165 -6.29 13.93 -8.14
CA LEU A 165 -5.49 13.32 -9.21
C LEU A 165 -5.99 13.69 -10.61
N LEU A 166 -7.30 13.80 -10.79
CA LEU A 166 -7.90 14.29 -12.04
C LEU A 166 -7.51 15.74 -12.36
N ILE A 167 -7.09 16.53 -11.36
CA ILE A 167 -6.53 17.87 -11.56
C ILE A 167 -5.01 17.80 -11.79
N PHE A 168 -4.32 17.02 -10.97
CA PHE A 168 -2.86 16.92 -10.99
C PHE A 168 -2.31 16.30 -12.29
N ILE A 169 -2.94 15.24 -12.80
CA ILE A 169 -2.47 14.55 -14.00
C ILE A 169 -2.50 15.48 -15.24
N PRO A 170 -3.60 16.21 -15.54
CA PRO A 170 -3.60 17.18 -16.64
C PRO A 170 -2.53 18.27 -16.49
N ILE A 171 -2.31 18.79 -15.28
CA ILE A 171 -1.25 19.79 -15.03
C ILE A 171 0.13 19.18 -15.34
N SER A 172 0.39 17.96 -14.86
CA SER A 172 1.64 17.25 -15.14
C SER A 172 1.84 17.00 -16.64
N LEU A 173 0.79 16.61 -17.37
CA LEU A 173 0.86 16.37 -18.82
C LEU A 173 1.04 17.68 -19.59
N PHE A 174 0.35 18.74 -19.20
CA PHE A 174 0.51 20.07 -19.80
C PHE A 174 1.96 20.56 -19.67
N ASN A 175 2.58 20.42 -18.49
CA ASN A 175 3.97 20.80 -18.28
C ASN A 175 4.92 20.05 -19.23
N ILE A 176 4.69 18.75 -19.45
CA ILE A 176 5.49 17.94 -20.37
C ILE A 176 5.31 18.41 -21.82
N LEU A 177 4.07 18.68 -22.24
CA LEU A 177 3.76 19.15 -23.60
C LEU A 177 4.37 20.53 -23.90
N GLN A 178 4.49 21.38 -22.89
CA GLN A 178 5.18 22.67 -22.98
C GLN A 178 6.72 22.53 -23.03
N GLY A 179 7.24 21.30 -22.94
CA GLY A 179 8.68 21.03 -23.00
C GLY A 179 9.41 21.25 -21.68
N TYR A 180 8.69 21.48 -20.57
CA TYR A 180 9.31 21.52 -19.25
C TYR A 180 9.79 20.11 -18.85
N SER A 181 10.98 20.05 -18.26
CA SER A 181 11.50 18.81 -17.69
C SER A 181 10.65 18.36 -16.49
N TYR A 182 10.62 17.05 -16.23
CA TYR A 182 10.04 16.48 -15.01
C TYR A 182 10.48 17.28 -13.77
N GLY A 183 9.56 17.55 -12.84
CA GLY A 183 9.87 18.24 -11.59
C GLY A 183 10.28 19.72 -11.73
N LEU A 184 10.24 20.29 -12.95
CA LEU A 184 10.52 21.70 -13.20
C LEU A 184 11.90 22.16 -12.65
N TYR A 185 12.88 21.24 -12.60
CA TYR A 185 14.19 21.47 -11.96
C TYR A 185 14.97 22.64 -12.57
N GLU A 186 14.79 22.88 -13.86
CA GLU A 186 15.42 23.96 -14.63
C GLU A 186 14.50 25.19 -14.80
N SER A 187 13.26 25.12 -14.32
CA SER A 187 12.32 26.23 -14.45
C SER A 187 12.65 27.34 -13.47
N ASN A 188 12.47 28.59 -13.92
CA ASN A 188 12.50 29.78 -13.07
C ASN A 188 11.10 30.35 -12.82
N ASP A 189 10.06 29.74 -13.41
CA ASP A 189 8.67 30.17 -13.20
C ASP A 189 8.18 29.73 -11.82
N VAL A 190 8.26 30.66 -10.87
CA VAL A 190 7.87 30.44 -9.47
C VAL A 190 6.39 30.02 -9.35
N PHE A 191 5.50 30.55 -10.19
CA PHE A 191 4.08 30.23 -10.15
C PHE A 191 3.83 28.79 -10.58
N LEU A 192 4.43 28.37 -11.70
CA LEU A 192 4.32 27.01 -12.21
C LEU A 192 4.90 25.98 -11.21
N ILE A 193 6.06 26.29 -10.64
CA ILE A 193 6.71 25.44 -9.64
C ILE A 193 5.81 25.32 -8.41
N SER A 194 5.30 26.44 -7.90
CA SER A 194 4.44 26.47 -6.70
C SER A 194 3.19 25.62 -6.90
N ILE A 195 2.49 25.76 -8.04
CA ILE A 195 1.31 24.95 -8.35
C ILE A 195 1.67 23.46 -8.40
N ASN A 196 2.67 23.08 -9.20
CA ASN A 196 3.03 21.68 -9.41
C ASN A 196 3.39 20.97 -8.10
N TYR A 197 4.25 21.59 -7.29
CA TYR A 197 4.70 20.99 -6.03
C TYR A 197 3.62 21.03 -4.94
N THR A 198 2.79 22.07 -4.88
CA THR A 198 1.67 22.13 -3.91
C THR A 198 0.67 21.02 -4.17
N PHE A 199 0.24 20.81 -5.42
CA PHE A 199 -0.66 19.71 -5.76
C PHE A 199 -0.01 18.34 -5.51
N GLY A 200 1.28 18.18 -5.82
CA GLY A 200 2.01 16.95 -5.53
C GLY A 200 2.08 16.64 -4.03
N ILE A 201 2.33 17.65 -3.19
CA ILE A 201 2.34 17.53 -1.72
C ILE A 201 0.95 17.17 -1.19
N ILE A 202 -0.09 17.90 -1.60
CA ILE A 202 -1.47 17.64 -1.18
C ILE A 202 -1.90 16.22 -1.57
N SER A 203 -1.62 15.82 -2.82
CA SER A 203 -1.93 14.47 -3.30
C SER A 203 -1.23 13.41 -2.46
N MET A 204 0.05 13.62 -2.09
CA MET A 204 0.80 12.67 -1.28
C MET A 204 0.22 12.53 0.14
N ILE A 205 -0.11 13.65 0.79
CA ILE A 205 -0.70 13.66 2.13
C ILE A 205 -2.03 12.91 2.12
N LEU A 206 -2.89 13.19 1.14
CA LEU A 206 -4.19 12.52 1.02
C LEU A 206 -4.07 11.04 0.71
N MET A 207 -3.07 10.63 -0.08
CA MET A 207 -2.80 9.22 -0.34
C MET A 207 -2.39 8.49 0.95
N ILE A 208 -1.55 9.12 1.78
CA ILE A 208 -1.16 8.57 3.08
C ILE A 208 -2.36 8.47 4.03
N ILE A 209 -3.17 9.52 4.14
CA ILE A 209 -4.39 9.53 4.98
C ILE A 209 -5.36 8.44 4.52
N TYR A 210 -5.52 8.29 3.21
CA TYR A 210 -6.36 7.26 2.63
C TYR A 210 -5.86 5.85 2.96
N PHE A 211 -4.57 5.57 2.78
CA PHE A 211 -4.00 4.27 3.14
C PHE A 211 -4.13 3.97 4.63
N LEU A 212 -3.97 4.97 5.50
CA LEU A 212 -4.19 4.79 6.93
C LEU A 212 -5.65 4.41 7.24
N HIS A 213 -6.62 5.08 6.62
CA HIS A 213 -8.04 4.73 6.81
C HIS A 213 -8.42 3.38 6.20
N LEU A 214 -7.81 3.03 5.05
CA LEU A 214 -7.97 1.72 4.42
C LEU A 214 -7.50 0.63 5.39
N GLU A 215 -6.29 0.77 5.94
CA GLU A 215 -5.72 -0.24 6.84
C GLU A 215 -6.49 -0.35 8.15
N LEU A 216 -6.93 0.77 8.74
CA LEU A 216 -7.80 0.76 9.91
C LEU A 216 -9.13 0.04 9.63
N THR A 217 -9.71 0.24 8.45
CA THR A 217 -10.96 -0.41 8.06
C THR A 217 -10.77 -1.92 7.94
N ILE A 218 -9.70 -2.33 7.27
CA ILE A 218 -9.35 -3.74 7.05
C ILE A 218 -9.04 -4.44 8.38
N SER A 219 -8.19 -3.84 9.22
CA SER A 219 -7.80 -4.38 10.52
C SER A 219 -8.99 -4.55 11.46
N ASN A 220 -9.86 -3.54 11.56
CA ASN A 220 -11.07 -3.62 12.39
C ASN A 220 -12.03 -4.71 11.91
N ARG A 221 -12.15 -4.87 10.58
CA ARG A 221 -13.00 -5.91 10.01
C ARG A 221 -12.50 -7.31 10.32
N GLU A 222 -11.18 -7.54 10.21
CA GLU A 222 -10.60 -8.82 10.61
C GLU A 222 -10.76 -9.12 12.08
N LYS A 223 -10.55 -8.12 12.95
CA LYS A 223 -10.82 -8.24 14.38
C LYS A 223 -12.28 -8.59 14.65
N GLY A 224 -13.22 -7.98 13.93
CA GLY A 224 -14.65 -8.33 13.98
C GLY A 224 -14.92 -9.78 13.57
N ASN A 225 -14.42 -10.19 12.40
CA ASN A 225 -14.59 -11.56 11.89
C ASN A 225 -13.99 -12.61 12.82
N LEU A 226 -12.82 -12.33 13.40
CA LEU A 226 -12.19 -13.20 14.38
C LEU A 226 -13.01 -13.29 15.66
N LYS A 227 -13.49 -12.15 16.19
CA LYS A 227 -14.36 -12.12 17.36
C LYS A 227 -15.63 -12.94 17.14
N ASP A 228 -16.29 -12.79 16.00
CA ASP A 228 -17.52 -13.54 15.67
C ASP A 228 -17.24 -15.03 15.53
N LYS A 229 -16.15 -15.40 14.85
CA LYS A 229 -15.71 -16.80 14.70
C LYS A 229 -15.41 -17.46 16.05
N TYR A 230 -14.65 -16.79 16.90
CA TYR A 230 -14.32 -17.32 18.23
C TYR A 230 -15.55 -17.39 19.13
N SER A 231 -16.41 -16.37 19.10
CA SER A 231 -17.66 -16.37 19.88
C SER A 231 -18.58 -17.52 19.46
N HIS A 232 -18.73 -17.75 18.15
CA HIS A 232 -19.53 -18.86 17.62
C HIS A 232 -18.94 -20.22 18.00
N ASN A 233 -17.63 -20.41 17.83
CA ASN A 233 -16.96 -21.68 18.13
C ASN A 233 -16.97 -22.01 19.63
N LEU A 234 -16.70 -21.02 20.49
CA LEU A 234 -16.77 -21.19 21.94
C LEU A 234 -18.20 -21.46 22.40
N GLY A 235 -19.20 -20.77 21.82
CA GLY A 235 -20.62 -21.04 22.08
C GLY A 235 -21.01 -22.47 21.74
N ASN A 236 -20.62 -22.97 20.56
CA ASN A 236 -20.88 -24.35 20.15
C ASN A 236 -20.21 -25.38 21.08
N ILE A 237 -18.96 -25.11 21.51
CA ILE A 237 -18.25 -25.97 22.47
C ILE A 237 -19.00 -26.00 23.80
N LEU A 238 -19.36 -24.83 24.34
CA LEU A 238 -20.03 -24.71 25.63
C LEU A 238 -21.40 -25.39 25.62
N GLN A 239 -22.16 -25.24 24.54
CA GLN A 239 -23.42 -25.94 24.32
C GLN A 239 -23.22 -27.46 24.27
N THR A 240 -22.21 -27.95 23.55
CA THR A 240 -21.90 -29.39 23.46
C THR A 240 -21.55 -29.98 24.83
N VAL A 241 -20.71 -29.28 25.60
CA VAL A 241 -20.31 -29.69 26.95
C VAL A 241 -21.51 -29.68 27.88
N TYR A 242 -22.32 -28.62 27.87
CA TYR A 242 -23.50 -28.52 28.74
C TYR A 242 -24.53 -29.61 28.44
N LEU A 243 -24.82 -29.89 27.17
CA LEU A 243 -25.71 -30.97 26.76
C LEU A 243 -25.18 -32.34 27.19
N SER A 244 -23.88 -32.60 26.98
CA SER A 244 -23.26 -33.87 27.36
C SER A 244 -23.30 -34.09 28.88
N ILE A 245 -23.04 -33.05 29.67
CA ILE A 245 -23.20 -33.09 31.14
C ILE A 245 -24.67 -33.28 31.53
N GLY A 246 -25.60 -32.61 30.85
CA GLY A 246 -27.04 -32.77 31.08
C GLY A 246 -27.51 -34.21 30.88
N LEU A 247 -27.07 -34.85 29.79
CA LEU A 247 -27.35 -36.26 29.50
C LEU A 247 -26.78 -37.19 30.57
N LEU A 248 -25.54 -36.94 31.00
CA LEU A 248 -24.90 -37.66 32.10
C LEU A 248 -25.64 -37.54 33.43
N LYS A 249 -26.32 -36.41 33.68
CA LYS A 249 -27.06 -36.16 34.93
C LYS A 249 -28.50 -36.67 34.92
N GLN A 250 -29.17 -36.73 33.77
CA GLN A 250 -30.61 -37.01 33.69
C GLN A 250 -30.97 -38.49 33.47
N LYS A 251 -30.15 -39.28 32.77
CA LYS A 251 -30.43 -40.69 32.53
C LYS A 251 -30.03 -41.52 33.77
N LYS A 252 -30.99 -42.16 34.42
CA LYS A 252 -30.77 -43.07 35.57
C LYS A 252 -29.96 -44.33 35.21
N GLU A 253 -30.05 -44.77 33.96
CA GLU A 253 -29.28 -45.88 33.40
C GLU A 253 -28.68 -45.41 32.06
N ILE A 254 -27.38 -45.13 32.05
CA ILE A 254 -26.59 -44.88 30.84
C ILE A 254 -25.68 -46.08 30.68
N ASP A 255 -25.61 -46.64 29.48
CA ASP A 255 -24.66 -47.70 29.18
C ASP A 255 -23.22 -47.21 29.45
N LEU A 256 -22.38 -48.09 29.98
CA LEU A 256 -21.01 -47.73 30.40
C LEU A 256 -20.21 -47.15 29.22
N LYS A 257 -20.47 -47.66 28.01
CA LYS A 257 -19.86 -47.19 26.76
C LYS A 257 -20.32 -45.79 26.38
N GLU A 258 -21.62 -45.51 26.42
CA GLU A 258 -22.19 -44.18 26.13
C GLU A 258 -21.67 -43.13 27.14
N ARG A 259 -21.45 -43.53 28.39
CA ARG A 259 -20.84 -42.67 29.42
C ARG A 259 -19.39 -42.31 29.10
N ILE A 260 -18.57 -43.29 28.69
CA ILE A 260 -17.17 -43.07 28.31
C ILE A 260 -17.09 -42.14 27.09
N ASP A 261 -17.90 -42.41 26.06
CA ASP A 261 -17.94 -41.61 24.83
C ASP A 261 -18.30 -40.14 25.11
N LEU A 262 -19.24 -39.88 26.04
CA LEU A 262 -19.63 -38.52 26.44
C LEU A 262 -18.52 -37.81 27.23
N VAL A 263 -17.81 -38.51 28.11
CA VAL A 263 -16.67 -37.95 28.86
C VAL A 263 -15.52 -37.60 27.92
N GLU A 264 -15.17 -38.50 26.98
CA GLU A 264 -14.15 -38.23 25.97
C GLU A 264 -14.54 -37.05 25.07
N LEU A 265 -15.81 -36.93 24.69
CA LEU A 265 -16.31 -35.79 23.92
C LEU A 265 -16.17 -34.47 24.70
N ILE A 266 -16.48 -34.47 25.99
CA ILE A 266 -16.31 -33.29 26.86
C ILE A 266 -14.84 -32.90 26.94
N GLU A 267 -13.94 -33.83 27.25
CA GLU A 267 -12.49 -33.56 27.32
C GLU A 267 -11.95 -33.02 25.99
N LYS A 268 -12.33 -33.65 24.88
CA LYS A 268 -11.95 -33.19 23.54
C LYS A 268 -12.42 -31.76 23.27
N LYS A 269 -13.64 -31.41 23.69
CA LYS A 269 -14.22 -30.08 23.49
C LYS A 269 -13.60 -29.03 24.41
N ILE A 270 -13.30 -29.37 25.67
CA ILE A 270 -12.55 -28.51 26.60
C ILE A 270 -11.15 -28.22 26.05
N ASN A 271 -10.44 -29.25 25.58
CA ASN A 271 -9.11 -29.09 24.96
C ASN A 271 -9.16 -28.20 23.70
N GLN A 272 -10.26 -28.25 22.92
CA GLN A 272 -10.48 -27.35 21.79
C GLN A 272 -10.70 -25.90 22.26
N ALA A 273 -11.46 -25.68 23.33
CA ALA A 273 -11.67 -24.34 23.90
C ALA A 273 -10.37 -23.76 24.46
N GLU A 274 -9.55 -24.56 25.14
CA GLU A 274 -8.26 -24.13 25.66
C GLU A 274 -7.33 -23.67 24.53
N LYS A 275 -7.26 -24.41 23.42
CA LYS A 275 -6.52 -24.00 22.23
C LYS A 275 -7.01 -22.65 21.69
N PHE A 276 -8.33 -22.46 21.56
CA PHE A 276 -8.88 -21.17 21.10
C PHE A 276 -8.59 -20.03 22.07
N LEU A 277 -8.66 -20.25 23.39
CA LEU A 277 -8.32 -19.25 24.39
C LEU A 277 -6.84 -18.86 24.35
N ASN A 278 -5.95 -19.83 24.12
CA ASN A 278 -4.53 -19.59 23.93
C ASN A 278 -4.24 -18.82 22.63
N GLU A 279 -4.93 -19.15 21.53
CA GLU A 279 -4.84 -18.39 20.28
C GLU A 279 -5.31 -16.93 20.46
N ILE A 280 -6.40 -16.70 21.20
CA ILE A 280 -6.91 -15.35 21.50
C ILE A 280 -5.92 -14.55 22.35
N ARG A 281 -5.22 -15.18 23.31
CA ARG A 281 -4.23 -14.49 24.17
C ARG A 281 -2.98 -14.02 23.43
N ILE A 282 -2.69 -14.59 22.26
CA ILE A 282 -1.51 -14.27 21.44
C ILE A 282 -1.83 -13.16 20.41
N ILE A 283 -3.11 -12.88 20.15
CA ILE A 283 -3.62 -11.82 19.26
C ILE A 283 -3.77 -10.51 20.02
#